data_AF-A0A8C5PWP9-F1
#
_entry.id   AF-A0A8C5PWP9-F1
#
_cell.length_a   1.000
_cell.length_b   1.000
_cell.length_c   1.000
_cell.angle_alpha   90.00
_cell.angle_beta   90.00
_cell.angle_gamma   90.00
#
_symmetry.space_group_name_H-M   'P 1'
#
loop_
_entity.id
_entity.type
_entity.pdbx_description
1 polymer ?
#
loop_
_entity_poly.entity_id
_entity_poly.type
_entity_poly.pdbx_seq_one_letter_code
_entity_poly.pdbx_strand_id
1 'polypeptide(L)'
;MTKKTLKIYILTKQRMWKFLFLASLIQKLSAQESDDTITFTQCTDGYEWDPLRQQCKDVNECEIVLDACKGGMKCVNHYGGYLCLPRTAQIVVNNGQDDHSSVSEPSGAQTNGLHLSYDEAVNPPEEQQPAVVQNSSPRMQCPSGYELNQQNMCQDIDECIAGSHNCRADQVCSNLRGSFSCSCPRGYQKRGEQCIDVDECALSSFCHHHCVNTLGSFYCQCNHGFQLTSNNYSCVDVDECNTSSPCAQECYNTIGSYFCRCNLGYELTRDRVNCEDIDECRTANYLCQYQCVNEPGRFSCVCPQGYQLVGTRSCQDIDECETDTHNCGEDSMCWNYFSGFRCYPRNPCQEPYTLTSENRCVCHATNPLCRDQPYSIVYNYMSIRSNRAVPSDIFQIQATMIYANTINTFRIKSGNENVDFYLRQTSGVSAMLVLVKPLTGPREHFVDLEMVTVNSMRNYRSSSILRLTVIVGPYPF
;
A
#
# COMPACT_ATOMS: atom_id res chain seq x y z
N MET A 1 59.27 -13.68 59.38
CA MET A 1 57.86 -13.82 59.84
C MET A 1 56.97 -13.19 58.78
N THR A 2 55.95 -13.79 58.18
CA THR A 2 55.37 -15.14 58.22
C THR A 2 54.38 -15.16 57.06
N LYS A 3 54.37 -16.26 56.29
CA LYS A 3 53.44 -16.56 55.21
C LYS A 3 51.98 -16.43 55.68
N LYS A 4 51.24 -15.38 55.30
CA LYS A 4 49.77 -15.36 55.26
C LYS A 4 49.15 -14.10 54.62
N THR A 5 49.71 -13.60 53.52
CA THR A 5 49.03 -12.54 52.72
C THR A 5 49.29 -12.65 51.21
N LEU A 6 49.52 -13.88 50.72
CA LEU A 6 49.69 -14.19 49.29
C LEU A 6 48.74 -15.32 48.85
N LYS A 7 47.48 -15.21 49.26
CA LYS A 7 46.36 -16.10 48.91
C LYS A 7 45.06 -15.27 48.83
N ILE A 8 45.05 -14.23 47.99
CA ILE A 8 43.89 -13.59 47.32
C ILE A 8 44.54 -12.66 46.26
N TYR A 9 45.17 -13.25 45.24
CA TYR A 9 45.46 -12.59 43.95
C TYR A 9 45.92 -13.59 42.88
N ILE A 10 45.44 -14.84 42.97
CA ILE A 10 45.66 -15.89 41.97
C ILE A 10 44.35 -16.66 41.88
N LEU A 11 43.32 -16.03 41.29
CA LEU A 11 42.08 -16.71 40.84
C LEU A 11 41.34 -15.91 39.73
N THR A 12 42.04 -15.09 38.94
CA THR A 12 41.47 -14.37 37.78
C THR A 12 42.33 -14.45 36.51
N LYS A 13 43.26 -15.42 36.42
CA LYS A 13 44.06 -15.67 35.20
C LYS A 13 44.17 -17.14 34.79
N GLN A 14 43.07 -17.90 34.85
CA GLN A 14 43.00 -19.25 34.28
C GLN A 14 41.65 -19.60 33.62
N ARG A 15 41.09 -18.68 32.82
CA ARG A 15 40.05 -19.00 31.82
C ARG A 15 40.21 -18.21 30.50
N MET A 16 41.46 -18.01 30.08
CA MET A 16 41.81 -17.34 28.81
C MET A 16 42.71 -18.20 27.90
N TRP A 17 42.69 -19.53 28.07
CA TRP A 17 43.42 -20.47 27.21
C TRP A 17 42.48 -21.61 26.79
N LYS A 18 41.57 -21.32 25.84
CA LYS A 18 40.88 -22.32 25.00
C LYS A 18 40.20 -21.76 23.74
N PHE A 19 40.62 -20.59 23.24
CA PHE A 19 40.09 -19.99 22.00
C PHE A 19 41.18 -19.36 21.12
N LEU A 20 42.32 -20.04 21.00
CA LEU A 20 43.34 -19.73 19.99
C LEU A 20 43.84 -21.05 19.42
N PHE A 21 43.08 -21.63 18.49
CA PHE A 21 43.55 -22.53 17.42
C PHE A 21 42.35 -22.88 16.53
N LEU A 22 42.02 -21.99 15.58
CA LEU A 22 41.34 -22.26 14.30
C LEU A 22 40.92 -20.92 13.67
N ALA A 23 41.90 -20.12 13.27
CA ALA A 23 41.70 -18.97 12.38
C ALA A 23 42.96 -18.80 11.53
N SER A 24 43.19 -19.77 10.67
CA SER A 24 44.11 -19.69 9.54
C SER A 24 43.56 -20.63 8.49
N LEU A 25 43.01 -20.03 7.42
CA LEU A 25 42.94 -20.53 6.04
C LEU A 25 41.58 -20.21 5.39
N ILE A 26 41.36 -18.95 4.99
CA ILE A 26 40.39 -18.63 3.94
C ILE A 26 41.01 -17.60 3.00
N GLN A 27 41.61 -18.10 1.92
CA GLN A 27 41.55 -17.46 0.59
C GLN A 27 41.94 -18.47 -0.50
N LYS A 28 41.10 -18.48 -1.55
CA LYS A 28 41.24 -18.97 -2.94
C LYS A 28 40.58 -20.28 -3.39
N LEU A 29 39.85 -20.10 -4.51
CA LEU A 29 39.30 -21.02 -5.53
C LEU A 29 37.86 -21.48 -5.25
N SER A 30 36.84 -20.81 -5.81
CA SER A 30 36.29 -20.85 -7.19
C SER A 30 35.40 -22.07 -7.47
N ALA A 31 34.15 -21.76 -7.82
CA ALA A 31 33.19 -22.53 -8.63
C ALA A 31 32.86 -23.96 -8.19
N GLN A 32 31.66 -24.14 -7.64
CA GLN A 32 30.67 -25.02 -8.26
C GLN A 32 29.26 -24.67 -7.78
N GLU A 33 28.34 -24.52 -8.73
CA GLU A 33 26.90 -24.41 -8.52
C GLU A 33 26.36 -25.63 -7.78
N SER A 34 25.50 -25.39 -6.79
CA SER A 34 24.36 -26.26 -6.51
C SER A 34 23.26 -25.43 -5.85
N ASP A 35 22.29 -25.09 -6.68
CA ASP A 35 20.87 -24.90 -6.37
C ASP A 35 20.45 -25.35 -4.96
N ASP A 36 20.09 -24.39 -4.11
CA ASP A 36 19.21 -24.60 -2.96
C ASP A 36 18.43 -23.30 -2.72
N THR A 37 17.25 -23.24 -3.31
CA THR A 37 16.20 -22.28 -3.01
C THR A 37 15.86 -22.29 -1.52
N ILE A 38 16.36 -21.32 -0.75
CA ILE A 38 15.84 -21.03 0.59
C ILE A 38 14.82 -19.91 0.45
N THR A 39 13.55 -20.31 0.52
CA THR A 39 12.36 -19.48 0.57
C THR A 39 12.46 -18.43 1.68
N PHE A 40 12.47 -17.14 1.32
CA PHE A 40 12.11 -16.06 2.24
C PHE A 40 10.61 -16.18 2.53
N THR A 41 10.24 -16.74 3.68
CA THR A 41 8.87 -16.66 4.20
C THR A 41 8.63 -15.22 4.66
N GLN A 42 8.13 -14.38 3.76
CA GLN A 42 7.62 -13.06 4.14
C GLN A 42 6.28 -13.23 4.85
N CYS A 43 6.23 -12.85 6.13
CA CYS A 43 4.96 -12.64 6.83
C CYS A 43 4.30 -11.36 6.30
N THR A 44 2.97 -11.36 6.22
CA THR A 44 2.18 -10.17 5.89
C THR A 44 2.33 -9.11 6.96
N ASP A 45 2.15 -7.83 6.60
CA ASP A 45 2.18 -6.72 7.56
C ASP A 45 1.24 -6.99 8.76
N GLY A 46 1.72 -6.69 9.96
CA GLY A 46 1.04 -7.04 11.24
C GLY A 46 1.47 -8.40 11.81
N TYR A 47 2.36 -9.14 11.15
CA TYR A 47 2.88 -10.42 11.63
C TYR A 47 4.40 -10.50 11.58
N GLU A 48 5.01 -11.13 12.59
CA GLU A 48 6.44 -11.39 12.68
C GLU A 48 6.71 -12.90 12.62
N TRP A 49 7.78 -13.31 11.93
CA TRP A 49 8.15 -14.72 11.83
C TRP A 49 8.66 -15.26 13.17
N ASP A 50 8.01 -16.28 13.72
CA ASP A 50 8.49 -17.02 14.90
C ASP A 50 9.34 -18.22 14.44
N PRO A 51 10.70 -18.15 14.53
CA PRO A 51 11.57 -19.23 14.06
C PRO A 51 11.50 -20.50 14.92
N LEU A 52 10.97 -20.42 16.15
CA LEU A 52 10.76 -21.59 17.02
C LEU A 52 9.49 -22.36 16.65
N ARG A 53 8.47 -21.67 16.13
CA ARG A 53 7.21 -22.27 15.71
C ARG A 53 7.06 -22.41 14.20
N GLN A 54 8.02 -21.90 13.43
CA GLN A 54 7.99 -21.87 11.96
C GLN A 54 6.67 -21.32 11.39
N GLN A 55 6.13 -20.28 12.03
CA GLN A 55 4.88 -19.65 11.62
C GLN A 55 4.91 -18.14 11.86
N CYS A 56 4.10 -17.40 11.11
CA CYS A 56 3.89 -15.97 11.35
C CYS A 56 3.01 -15.79 12.59
N LYS A 57 3.48 -14.96 13.52
CA LYS A 57 2.77 -14.62 14.76
C LYS A 57 2.35 -13.16 14.70
N ASP A 58 1.13 -12.90 15.15
CA ASP A 58 0.57 -11.56 15.31
C ASP A 58 1.49 -10.66 16.16
N VAL A 59 1.76 -9.45 15.66
CA VAL A 59 2.52 -8.41 16.34
C VAL A 59 1.56 -7.58 17.20
N ASN A 60 1.92 -7.30 18.45
CA ASN A 60 1.11 -6.42 19.28
C ASN A 60 1.51 -4.95 19.09
N GLU A 61 0.91 -4.26 18.13
CA GLU A 61 1.30 -2.88 17.81
C GLU A 61 0.97 -1.89 18.94
N CYS A 62 0.00 -2.20 19.80
CA CYS A 62 -0.34 -1.37 20.96
C CYS A 62 0.80 -1.29 21.99
N GLU A 63 1.73 -2.24 22.01
CA GLU A 63 2.90 -2.24 22.89
C GLU A 63 4.14 -1.61 22.25
N ILE A 64 4.17 -1.54 20.91
CA ILE A 64 5.33 -1.09 20.13
C ILE A 64 5.18 0.38 19.74
N VAL A 65 3.96 0.83 19.43
CA VAL A 65 3.68 2.20 19.00
C VAL A 65 3.10 3.01 20.17
N LEU A 66 3.93 3.85 20.79
CA LEU A 66 3.48 4.84 21.77
C LEU A 66 2.47 5.79 21.11
N ASP A 67 1.26 5.91 21.68
CA ASP A 67 0.12 6.65 21.12
C ASP A 67 -0.40 6.15 19.77
N ALA A 68 -0.49 4.83 19.57
CA ALA A 68 -1.07 4.19 18.37
C ALA A 68 -2.45 4.77 17.96
N CYS A 69 -3.25 5.28 18.91
CA CYS A 69 -4.57 5.85 18.64
C CYS A 69 -4.64 7.35 19.01
N LYS A 70 -5.01 8.20 18.05
CA LYS A 70 -5.22 9.65 18.27
C LYS A 70 -6.57 9.94 18.95
N GLY A 71 -6.68 11.06 19.67
CA GLY A 71 -7.96 11.56 20.18
C GLY A 71 -8.50 10.88 21.45
N GLY A 72 -7.63 10.27 22.28
CA GLY A 72 -8.02 9.68 23.57
C GLY A 72 -8.71 8.31 23.48
N MET A 73 -8.72 7.71 22.29
CA MET A 73 -9.19 6.34 22.02
C MET A 73 -8.27 5.28 22.63
N LYS A 74 -8.82 4.11 22.96
CA LYS A 74 -8.09 2.97 23.52
C LYS A 74 -7.63 2.04 22.39
N CYS A 75 -6.34 1.72 22.36
CA CYS A 75 -5.78 0.71 21.47
C CYS A 75 -6.12 -0.70 21.98
N VAL A 76 -6.55 -1.58 21.07
CA VAL A 76 -6.81 -3.01 21.31
C VAL A 76 -6.13 -3.81 20.22
N ASN A 77 -5.27 -4.75 20.61
CA ASN A 77 -4.59 -5.62 19.65
C ASN A 77 -5.59 -6.52 18.91
N HIS A 78 -5.41 -6.71 17.61
CA HIS A 78 -6.26 -7.52 16.75
C HIS A 78 -5.39 -8.34 15.78
N TYR A 79 -5.91 -9.45 15.24
CA TYR A 79 -5.12 -10.25 14.32
C TYR A 79 -4.76 -9.44 13.06
N GLY A 80 -3.46 -9.22 12.84
CA GLY A 80 -2.90 -8.46 11.74
C GLY A 80 -2.91 -6.94 11.94
N GLY A 81 -3.08 -6.44 13.17
CA GLY A 81 -3.01 -5.01 13.47
C GLY A 81 -3.65 -4.59 14.80
N TYR A 82 -4.13 -3.35 14.89
CA TYR A 82 -4.80 -2.85 16.10
C TYR A 82 -6.06 -2.06 15.79
N LEU A 83 -7.00 -2.07 16.75
CA LEU A 83 -8.26 -1.34 16.70
C LEU A 83 -8.24 -0.18 17.70
N CYS A 84 -8.67 1.01 17.26
CA CYS A 84 -8.88 2.16 18.12
C CYS A 84 -10.35 2.27 18.49
N LEU A 85 -10.67 1.98 19.76
CA LEU A 85 -12.04 2.02 20.27
C LEU A 85 -12.28 3.24 21.19
N PRO A 86 -13.50 3.81 21.23
CA PRO A 86 -13.88 4.77 22.26
C PRO A 86 -13.70 4.13 23.65
N ARG A 87 -13.29 4.91 24.67
CA ARG A 87 -13.11 4.40 26.04
C ARG A 87 -14.38 3.77 26.65
N THR A 88 -15.55 4.07 26.09
CA THR A 88 -16.85 3.55 26.50
C THR A 88 -17.23 2.21 25.87
N ALA A 89 -16.45 1.70 24.90
CA ALA A 89 -16.73 0.42 24.26
C ALA A 89 -16.34 -0.75 25.18
N GLN A 90 -17.30 -1.65 25.44
CA GLN A 90 -17.05 -2.92 26.12
C GLN A 90 -16.84 -4.04 25.10
N ILE A 91 -15.73 -4.77 25.23
CA ILE A 91 -15.44 -5.94 24.40
C ILE A 91 -16.24 -7.11 24.97
N VAL A 92 -17.24 -7.59 24.23
CA VAL A 92 -17.97 -8.82 24.56
C VAL A 92 -17.19 -9.98 23.94
N VAL A 93 -16.43 -10.71 24.76
CA VAL A 93 -15.75 -11.93 24.33
C VAL A 93 -16.75 -13.08 24.41
N ASN A 94 -17.30 -13.50 23.28
CA ASN A 94 -17.98 -14.79 23.18
C ASN A 94 -16.92 -15.87 23.10
N ASN A 95 -16.62 -16.54 24.21
CA ASN A 95 -15.80 -17.75 24.22
C ASN A 95 -16.60 -18.88 23.54
N GLY A 96 -16.41 -19.08 22.25
CA GLY A 96 -16.86 -20.26 21.51
C GLY A 96 -15.65 -21.13 21.15
N GLN A 97 -15.56 -22.30 21.77
CA GLN A 97 -14.61 -23.37 21.46
C GLN A 97 -14.82 -23.94 20.06
N ASP A 98 -13.72 -24.41 19.47
CA ASP A 98 -13.67 -25.28 18.31
C ASP A 98 -14.65 -26.46 18.43
N ASP A 99 -15.40 -26.75 17.37
CA ASP A 99 -15.79 -28.13 17.10
C ASP A 99 -16.00 -28.42 15.61
N HIS A 100 -15.41 -29.53 15.19
CA HIS A 100 -15.49 -30.12 13.87
C HIS A 100 -16.69 -31.09 13.81
N SER A 101 -17.54 -30.97 12.79
CA SER A 101 -18.34 -32.04 12.17
C SER A 101 -19.45 -32.81 12.95
N SER A 102 -20.67 -32.72 12.38
CA SER A 102 -21.58 -33.83 12.00
C SER A 102 -22.81 -34.22 12.88
N VAL A 103 -23.97 -34.31 12.18
CA VAL A 103 -25.24 -35.06 12.46
C VAL A 103 -26.05 -34.56 13.69
N SER A 104 -27.36 -34.27 13.68
CA SER A 104 -28.56 -34.93 13.11
C SER A 104 -29.79 -33.98 13.23
N GLU A 105 -30.84 -34.35 12.50
CA GLU A 105 -32.24 -33.89 12.53
C GLU A 105 -32.84 -33.48 13.90
N PRO A 106 -33.94 -32.71 13.88
CA PRO A 106 -35.21 -33.36 14.23
C PRO A 106 -36.35 -33.09 13.24
N SER A 107 -37.14 -34.14 13.10
CA SER A 107 -38.37 -34.25 12.33
C SER A 107 -39.54 -33.54 13.03
N GLY A 108 -40.36 -32.86 12.23
CA GLY A 108 -41.82 -33.07 12.20
C GLY A 108 -42.70 -32.23 13.14
N ALA A 109 -43.43 -31.28 12.54
CA ALA A 109 -44.88 -31.16 12.71
C ALA A 109 -45.51 -30.48 11.48
N GLN A 110 -46.46 -31.18 10.87
CA GLN A 110 -47.27 -30.82 9.70
C GLN A 110 -48.25 -29.68 10.05
N THR A 111 -48.73 -28.84 9.13
CA THR A 111 -49.75 -29.22 8.14
C THR A 111 -50.07 -28.10 7.13
N ASN A 112 -50.30 -28.54 5.89
CA ASN A 112 -51.35 -28.14 4.95
C ASN A 112 -51.23 -26.89 4.06
N GLY A 113 -51.18 -27.18 2.76
CA GLY A 113 -52.08 -26.59 1.77
C GLY A 113 -51.40 -26.19 0.47
N LEU A 114 -51.64 -26.95 -0.62
CA LEU A 114 -52.14 -26.46 -1.91
C LEU A 114 -51.99 -27.54 -2.98
N HIS A 115 -53.10 -28.06 -3.51
CA HIS A 115 -53.72 -27.60 -4.76
C HIS A 115 -54.63 -28.68 -5.34
N LEU A 116 -55.81 -28.25 -5.79
CA LEU A 116 -56.84 -29.05 -6.47
C LEU A 116 -56.45 -29.29 -7.94
N SER A 117 -56.84 -30.46 -8.46
CA SER A 117 -57.03 -30.73 -9.89
C SER A 117 -58.39 -31.42 -10.09
N TYR A 118 -59.01 -31.14 -11.24
CA TYR A 118 -60.35 -31.55 -11.68
C TYR A 118 -60.43 -33.07 -11.97
N ASP A 119 -61.57 -33.70 -11.69
CA ASP A 119 -62.52 -34.19 -12.71
C ASP A 119 -63.66 -35.02 -12.10
N GLU A 120 -64.77 -35.01 -12.82
CA GLU A 120 -66.08 -35.61 -12.56
C GLU A 120 -66.08 -37.15 -12.56
N ALA A 121 -66.99 -37.76 -11.78
CA ALA A 121 -67.88 -38.84 -12.23
C ALA A 121 -68.77 -39.35 -11.07
N VAL A 122 -70.09 -39.17 -11.18
CA VAL A 122 -71.09 -39.94 -10.43
C VAL A 122 -72.14 -40.45 -11.43
N ASN A 123 -72.33 -41.78 -11.44
CA ASN A 123 -73.40 -42.53 -12.12
C ASN A 123 -74.28 -43.18 -11.04
N PRO A 124 -75.46 -43.76 -11.32
CA PRO A 124 -76.53 -43.45 -12.29
C PRO A 124 -77.92 -43.39 -11.56
N PRO A 125 -79.10 -43.35 -12.24
CA PRO A 125 -80.39 -42.92 -11.66
C PRO A 125 -81.32 -44.07 -11.25
N GLU A 126 -82.36 -43.76 -10.47
CA GLU A 126 -83.55 -44.62 -10.27
C GLU A 126 -84.86 -43.87 -10.55
N GLU A 127 -85.72 -44.54 -11.31
CA GLU A 127 -87.00 -44.11 -11.87
C GLU A 127 -88.14 -44.12 -10.84
N GLN A 128 -89.04 -43.13 -10.90
CA GLN A 128 -90.47 -43.33 -10.57
C GLN A 128 -91.38 -42.54 -11.53
N GLN A 129 -92.41 -43.25 -12.01
CA GLN A 129 -93.40 -42.88 -13.04
C GLN A 129 -94.39 -41.79 -12.57
N PRO A 130 -95.08 -41.10 -13.51
CA PRO A 130 -96.35 -40.45 -13.19
C PRO A 130 -97.54 -41.03 -13.99
N ALA A 131 -98.73 -40.93 -13.38
CA ALA A 131 -100.02 -41.37 -13.91
C ALA A 131 -100.82 -40.23 -14.58
N VAL A 132 -101.43 -40.60 -15.71
CA VAL A 132 -102.68 -40.18 -16.39
C VAL A 132 -103.37 -38.82 -16.06
N VAL A 133 -103.32 -37.91 -17.05
CA VAL A 133 -104.35 -37.09 -17.74
C VAL A 133 -105.58 -36.56 -16.96
N GLN A 134 -105.80 -35.24 -16.99
CA GLN A 134 -107.02 -34.59 -17.54
C GLN A 134 -106.77 -33.13 -18.02
N ASN A 135 -107.44 -32.81 -19.13
CA ASN A 135 -107.35 -31.60 -19.95
C ASN A 135 -107.79 -30.30 -19.24
N SER A 136 -106.98 -29.25 -19.34
CA SER A 136 -107.45 -27.91 -19.72
C SER A 136 -106.24 -27.09 -20.20
N SER A 137 -106.30 -26.56 -21.42
CA SER A 137 -105.21 -25.81 -22.06
C SER A 137 -104.68 -24.68 -21.15
N PRO A 138 -103.42 -24.71 -20.70
CA PRO A 138 -102.77 -23.51 -20.23
C PRO A 138 -102.13 -22.82 -21.42
N ARG A 139 -102.21 -21.49 -21.47
CA ARG A 139 -101.30 -20.70 -22.30
C ARG A 139 -99.89 -21.19 -21.99
N MET A 140 -99.12 -21.52 -23.03
CA MET A 140 -97.72 -21.86 -22.88
C MET A 140 -97.04 -20.63 -22.27
N GLN A 141 -96.66 -20.74 -21.00
CA GLN A 141 -96.13 -19.64 -20.23
C GLN A 141 -94.83 -20.14 -19.63
N CYS A 142 -93.73 -19.55 -20.09
CA CYS A 142 -92.42 -19.96 -19.62
C CYS A 142 -92.22 -19.57 -18.15
N PRO A 143 -91.39 -20.32 -17.41
CA PRO A 143 -90.98 -19.93 -16.07
C PRO A 143 -90.40 -18.52 -16.06
N SER A 144 -90.47 -17.82 -14.92
CA SER A 144 -89.84 -16.50 -14.76
C SER A 144 -88.36 -16.54 -15.18
N GLY A 145 -87.93 -15.57 -15.99
CA GLY A 145 -86.58 -15.53 -16.59
C GLY A 145 -86.45 -16.22 -17.95
N TYR A 146 -87.54 -16.75 -18.51
CA TYR A 146 -87.54 -17.41 -19.83
C TYR A 146 -88.60 -16.81 -20.76
N GLU A 147 -88.29 -16.71 -22.06
CA GLU A 147 -89.19 -16.28 -23.13
C GLU A 147 -89.43 -17.41 -24.15
N LEU A 148 -90.59 -17.36 -24.83
CA LEU A 148 -90.91 -18.30 -25.90
C LEU A 148 -90.17 -17.91 -27.18
N ASN A 149 -89.33 -18.79 -27.69
CA ASN A 149 -88.73 -18.63 -29.01
C ASN A 149 -89.73 -18.96 -30.13
N GLN A 150 -89.31 -18.78 -31.39
CA GLN A 150 -90.14 -19.03 -32.60
C GLN A 150 -90.62 -20.49 -32.75
N GLN A 151 -90.06 -21.41 -31.96
CA GLN A 151 -90.38 -22.84 -31.96
C GLN A 151 -91.22 -23.25 -30.73
N ASN A 152 -91.78 -22.28 -30.00
CA ASN A 152 -92.54 -22.52 -28.76
C ASN A 152 -91.72 -23.23 -27.67
N MET A 153 -90.41 -23.00 -27.62
CA MET A 153 -89.53 -23.47 -26.56
C MET A 153 -89.14 -22.33 -25.64
N CYS A 154 -89.06 -22.60 -24.33
CA CYS A 154 -88.61 -21.64 -23.35
C CYS A 154 -87.09 -21.48 -23.44
N GLN A 155 -86.67 -20.33 -23.93
CA GLN A 155 -85.28 -19.90 -23.96
C GLN A 155 -85.05 -18.90 -22.83
N ASP A 156 -83.89 -19.00 -22.22
CA ASP A 156 -83.42 -18.07 -21.21
C ASP A 156 -83.41 -16.63 -21.75
N ILE A 157 -83.96 -15.69 -20.99
CA ILE A 157 -83.88 -14.26 -21.33
C ILE A 157 -82.49 -13.80 -20.93
N ASP A 158 -81.68 -13.34 -21.88
CA ASP A 158 -80.44 -12.65 -21.52
C ASP A 158 -80.79 -11.25 -21.04
N GLU A 159 -80.96 -11.09 -19.72
CA GLU A 159 -81.36 -9.79 -19.16
C GLU A 159 -80.29 -8.71 -19.35
N CYS A 160 -79.02 -9.10 -19.57
CA CYS A 160 -77.91 -8.19 -19.85
C CYS A 160 -78.00 -7.57 -21.25
N ILE A 161 -78.47 -8.32 -22.24
CA ILE A 161 -78.72 -7.82 -23.60
C ILE A 161 -80.09 -7.13 -23.68
N ALA A 162 -81.11 -7.72 -23.04
CA ALA A 162 -82.48 -7.19 -23.04
C ALA A 162 -82.63 -5.90 -22.22
N GLY A 163 -81.64 -5.55 -21.39
CA GLY A 163 -81.66 -4.37 -20.52
C GLY A 163 -82.69 -4.46 -19.40
N SER A 164 -83.18 -5.67 -19.09
CA SER A 164 -84.19 -5.95 -18.06
C SER A 164 -83.57 -6.26 -16.68
N HIS A 165 -82.26 -6.09 -16.52
CA HIS A 165 -81.55 -6.21 -15.24
C HIS A 165 -81.66 -4.92 -14.41
N ASN A 166 -81.45 -5.03 -13.09
CA ASN A 166 -81.33 -3.89 -12.19
C ASN A 166 -79.88 -3.61 -11.74
N CYS A 167 -78.87 -4.16 -12.44
CA CYS A 167 -77.46 -3.84 -12.19
C CYS A 167 -77.19 -2.34 -12.34
N ARG A 168 -76.36 -1.79 -11.45
CA ARG A 168 -75.94 -0.39 -11.52
C ARG A 168 -74.88 -0.19 -12.61
N ALA A 169 -74.66 1.07 -13.00
CA ALA A 169 -73.71 1.43 -14.05
C ALA A 169 -72.25 1.05 -13.74
N ASP A 170 -71.90 0.89 -12.47
CA ASP A 170 -70.58 0.46 -11.97
C ASP A 170 -70.46 -1.06 -11.77
N GLN A 171 -71.47 -1.83 -12.18
CA GLN A 171 -71.53 -3.30 -12.05
C GLN A 171 -71.53 -3.98 -13.42
N VAL A 172 -70.94 -5.17 -13.47
CA VAL A 172 -70.98 -6.06 -14.62
C VAL A 172 -72.17 -7.00 -14.47
N CYS A 173 -73.06 -6.98 -15.46
CA CYS A 173 -74.16 -7.93 -15.58
C CYS A 173 -73.65 -9.25 -16.18
N SER A 174 -73.99 -10.37 -15.55
CA SER A 174 -73.76 -11.71 -16.08
C SER A 174 -75.08 -12.48 -16.12
N ASN A 175 -75.46 -12.96 -17.31
CA ASN A 175 -76.66 -13.76 -17.49
C ASN A 175 -76.48 -15.17 -16.89
N LEU A 176 -77.47 -15.67 -16.17
CA LEU A 176 -77.54 -17.01 -15.61
C LEU A 176 -78.82 -17.69 -16.09
N ARG A 177 -78.86 -19.02 -16.13
CA ARG A 177 -80.09 -19.71 -16.56
C ARG A 177 -81.26 -19.40 -15.60
N GLY A 178 -82.23 -18.64 -16.07
CA GLY A 178 -83.44 -18.21 -15.39
C GLY A 178 -83.29 -16.98 -14.49
N SER A 179 -82.16 -16.26 -14.53
CA SER A 179 -81.91 -15.05 -13.73
C SER A 179 -80.65 -14.34 -14.21
N PHE A 180 -80.38 -13.12 -13.75
CA PHE A 180 -79.08 -12.47 -13.91
C PHE A 180 -78.34 -12.32 -12.57
N SER A 181 -77.05 -11.99 -12.63
CA SER A 181 -76.24 -11.59 -11.48
C SER A 181 -75.48 -10.30 -11.77
N CYS A 182 -75.42 -9.42 -10.78
CA CYS A 182 -74.67 -8.16 -10.85
C CYS A 182 -73.45 -8.26 -9.93
N SER A 183 -72.26 -8.18 -10.51
CA SER A 183 -70.99 -8.26 -9.78
C SER A 183 -70.14 -7.03 -10.02
N CYS A 184 -69.23 -6.72 -9.10
CA CYS A 184 -68.28 -5.64 -9.35
C CYS A 184 -67.22 -6.08 -10.38
N PRO A 185 -66.69 -5.15 -11.19
CA PRO A 185 -65.54 -5.42 -12.04
C PRO A 185 -64.35 -6.00 -11.25
N ARG A 186 -63.43 -6.69 -11.92
CA ARG A 186 -62.18 -7.14 -11.27
C ARG A 186 -61.44 -5.94 -10.66
N GLY A 187 -60.90 -6.11 -9.45
CA GLY A 187 -60.27 -5.04 -8.68
C GLY A 187 -61.23 -4.17 -7.86
N TYR A 188 -62.54 -4.46 -7.88
CA TYR A 188 -63.54 -3.71 -7.11
C TYR A 188 -64.29 -4.62 -6.13
N GLN A 189 -64.59 -4.11 -4.94
CA GLN A 189 -65.46 -4.77 -3.97
C GLN A 189 -66.78 -4.03 -3.79
N LYS A 190 -67.83 -4.79 -3.52
CA LYS A 190 -69.14 -4.23 -3.19
C LYS A 190 -69.13 -3.69 -1.76
N ARG A 191 -69.33 -2.38 -1.59
CA ARG A 191 -69.59 -1.75 -0.28
C ARG A 191 -70.94 -1.04 -0.35
N GLY A 192 -71.96 -1.65 0.27
CA GLY A 192 -73.36 -1.24 0.09
C GLY A 192 -73.84 -1.55 -1.34
N GLU A 193 -74.34 -0.54 -2.05
CA GLU A 193 -74.77 -0.67 -3.45
C GLU A 193 -73.71 -0.21 -4.47
N GLN A 194 -72.54 0.28 -4.04
CA GLN A 194 -71.49 0.78 -4.94
C GLN A 194 -70.32 -0.20 -5.03
N CYS A 195 -69.70 -0.26 -6.21
CA CYS A 195 -68.41 -0.90 -6.42
C CYS A 195 -67.31 0.11 -6.13
N ILE A 196 -66.57 -0.13 -5.05
CA ILE A 196 -65.40 0.67 -4.68
C ILE A 196 -64.14 -0.08 -5.07
N ASP A 197 -63.16 0.68 -5.52
CA ASP A 197 -61.83 0.17 -5.82
C ASP A 197 -61.24 -0.54 -4.59
N VAL A 198 -60.62 -1.70 -4.82
CA VAL A 198 -59.91 -2.43 -3.78
C VAL A 198 -58.51 -1.89 -3.72
N ASP A 199 -58.15 -1.22 -2.63
CA ASP A 199 -56.76 -0.79 -2.43
C ASP A 199 -55.90 -2.00 -2.09
N GLU A 200 -55.30 -2.62 -3.10
CA GLU A 200 -54.46 -3.80 -2.91
C GLU A 200 -53.23 -3.48 -2.03
N CYS A 201 -52.73 -2.24 -2.07
CA CYS A 201 -51.61 -1.79 -1.26
C CYS A 201 -51.93 -1.71 0.23
N ALA A 202 -53.20 -1.47 0.59
CA ALA A 202 -53.66 -1.45 1.98
C ALA A 202 -53.94 -2.84 2.56
N LEU A 203 -54.11 -3.86 1.71
CA LEU A 203 -54.52 -5.21 2.11
C LEU A 203 -53.33 -6.14 2.39
N SER A 204 -52.22 -6.03 1.65
CA SER A 204 -51.00 -6.80 1.92
C SER A 204 -49.75 -6.20 1.25
N SER A 205 -48.55 -6.66 1.63
CA SER A 205 -47.29 -6.26 0.98
C SER A 205 -47.06 -7.05 -0.32
N PHE A 206 -47.84 -6.76 -1.37
CA PHE A 206 -47.71 -7.42 -2.68
C PHE A 206 -46.42 -7.03 -3.43
N CYS A 207 -45.86 -5.85 -3.13
CA CYS A 207 -44.64 -5.34 -3.74
C CYS A 207 -43.45 -5.52 -2.80
N HIS A 208 -42.25 -5.75 -3.36
CA HIS A 208 -41.02 -5.76 -2.57
C HIS A 208 -40.69 -4.36 -1.99
N HIS A 209 -40.88 -3.30 -2.78
CA HIS A 209 -40.63 -1.91 -2.38
C HIS A 209 -41.93 -1.10 -2.29
N HIS A 210 -42.19 -0.23 -3.27
CA HIS A 210 -43.35 0.66 -3.25
C HIS A 210 -44.53 0.06 -4.03
N CYS A 211 -45.71 0.10 -3.42
CA CYS A 211 -46.98 -0.25 -4.06
C CYS A 211 -47.74 1.02 -4.40
N VAL A 212 -48.26 1.12 -5.62
CA VAL A 212 -49.12 2.23 -6.06
C VAL A 212 -50.46 1.66 -6.51
N ASN A 213 -51.51 2.03 -5.77
CA ASN A 213 -52.89 1.65 -6.09
C ASN A 213 -53.40 2.45 -7.28
N THR A 214 -54.13 1.79 -8.18
CA THR A 214 -54.77 2.39 -9.35
C THR A 214 -56.21 1.91 -9.47
N LEU A 215 -57.04 2.59 -10.26
CA LEU A 215 -58.44 2.15 -10.40
C LEU A 215 -58.52 0.78 -11.10
N GLY A 216 -58.96 -0.24 -10.35
CA GLY A 216 -59.14 -1.62 -10.77
C GLY A 216 -57.88 -2.49 -10.73
N SER A 217 -56.75 -1.97 -10.25
CA SER A 217 -55.48 -2.71 -10.18
C SER A 217 -54.42 -1.97 -9.35
N PHE A 218 -53.19 -2.48 -9.31
CA PHE A 218 -52.05 -1.82 -8.70
C PHE A 218 -50.78 -2.11 -9.49
N TYR A 219 -49.73 -1.33 -9.25
CA TYR A 219 -48.40 -1.65 -9.76
C TYR A 219 -47.31 -1.40 -8.73
N CYS A 220 -46.20 -2.12 -8.88
CA CYS A 220 -45.04 -1.99 -8.00
C CYS A 220 -43.99 -1.07 -8.62
N GLN A 221 -43.34 -0.28 -7.77
CA GLN A 221 -42.22 0.58 -8.11
C GLN A 221 -41.03 0.26 -7.22
N CYS A 222 -39.84 0.21 -7.84
CA CYS A 222 -38.60 -0.04 -7.13
C CYS A 222 -37.94 1.25 -6.66
N ASN A 223 -37.25 1.17 -5.51
CA ASN A 223 -36.35 2.22 -5.04
C ASN A 223 -35.24 2.50 -6.07
N HIS A 224 -34.63 3.68 -5.98
CA HIS A 224 -33.45 3.99 -6.78
C HIS A 224 -32.35 2.93 -6.59
N GLY A 225 -31.66 2.54 -7.68
CA GLY A 225 -30.68 1.45 -7.68
C GLY A 225 -31.28 0.05 -7.85
N PHE A 226 -32.60 -0.06 -8.07
CA PHE A 226 -33.27 -1.35 -8.27
C PHE A 226 -34.14 -1.35 -9.53
N GLN A 227 -34.25 -2.51 -10.16
CA GLN A 227 -35.09 -2.74 -11.32
C GLN A 227 -36.18 -3.77 -11.01
N LEU A 228 -37.37 -3.54 -11.60
CA LEU A 228 -38.50 -4.44 -11.46
C LEU A 228 -38.25 -5.71 -12.29
N THR A 229 -38.45 -6.88 -11.69
CA THR A 229 -38.27 -8.15 -12.39
C THR A 229 -39.44 -8.44 -13.32
N SER A 230 -39.30 -9.49 -14.14
CA SER A 230 -40.34 -9.94 -15.08
C SER A 230 -41.67 -10.35 -14.43
N ASN A 231 -41.69 -10.55 -13.10
CA ASN A 231 -42.92 -10.84 -12.37
C ASN A 231 -43.73 -9.58 -11.99
N ASN A 232 -43.20 -8.37 -12.23
CA ASN A 232 -43.80 -7.07 -11.88
C ASN A 232 -44.02 -6.81 -10.37
N TYR A 233 -43.50 -7.65 -9.48
CA TYR A 233 -43.67 -7.52 -8.03
C TYR A 233 -42.36 -7.39 -7.26
N SER A 234 -41.29 -8.01 -7.75
CA SER A 234 -40.00 -8.06 -7.07
C SER A 234 -39.03 -7.04 -7.65
N CYS A 235 -38.24 -6.44 -6.78
CA CYS A 235 -37.16 -5.54 -7.14
C CYS A 235 -35.82 -6.24 -6.92
N VAL A 236 -34.97 -6.23 -7.95
CA VAL A 236 -33.58 -6.71 -7.87
C VAL A 236 -32.64 -5.54 -8.00
N ASP A 237 -31.54 -5.63 -7.28
CA ASP A 237 -30.46 -4.66 -7.34
C ASP A 237 -29.93 -4.50 -8.77
N VAL A 238 -29.68 -3.27 -9.17
CA VAL A 238 -29.03 -2.96 -10.44
C VAL A 238 -27.55 -2.92 -10.19
N ASP A 239 -26.82 -3.89 -10.76
CA ASP A 239 -25.37 -3.87 -10.70
C ASP A 239 -24.82 -2.77 -11.62
N GLU A 240 -24.54 -1.59 -11.06
CA GLU A 240 -24.06 -0.44 -11.84
C GLU A 240 -22.67 -0.70 -12.44
N CYS A 241 -21.87 -1.54 -11.79
CA CYS A 241 -20.53 -1.91 -12.24
C CYS A 241 -20.58 -2.73 -13.53
N ASN A 242 -21.56 -3.62 -13.67
CA ASN A 242 -21.76 -4.42 -14.88
C ASN A 242 -22.53 -3.70 -15.98
N THR A 243 -23.40 -2.75 -15.62
CA THR A 243 -24.28 -2.08 -16.60
C THR A 243 -23.69 -0.82 -17.19
N SER A 244 -23.06 0.03 -16.38
CA SER A 244 -22.57 1.35 -16.80
C SER A 244 -21.07 1.55 -16.57
N SER A 245 -20.45 0.75 -15.70
CA SER A 245 -19.05 0.86 -15.29
C SER A 245 -18.64 2.31 -14.97
N PRO A 246 -19.29 2.92 -13.97
CA PRO A 246 -19.20 4.36 -13.76
C PRO A 246 -17.81 4.79 -13.26
N CYS A 247 -17.11 3.91 -12.54
CA CYS A 247 -15.82 4.19 -11.92
C CYS A 247 -14.68 4.26 -12.94
N ALA A 248 -13.74 5.19 -12.72
CA ALA A 248 -12.52 5.25 -13.54
C ALA A 248 -11.60 4.03 -13.36
N GLN A 249 -11.65 3.37 -12.20
CA GLN A 249 -10.82 2.22 -11.84
C GLN A 249 -11.68 1.09 -11.24
N GLU A 250 -11.48 0.70 -9.98
CA GLU A 250 -12.23 -0.42 -9.39
C GLU A 250 -13.66 0.00 -9.02
N CYS A 251 -14.64 -0.82 -9.40
CA CYS A 251 -16.06 -0.64 -9.06
C CYS A 251 -16.54 -1.78 -8.18
N TYR A 252 -17.24 -1.44 -7.10
CA TYR A 252 -17.85 -2.38 -6.18
C TYR A 252 -19.35 -2.14 -6.09
N ASN A 253 -20.11 -3.15 -6.53
CA ASN A 253 -21.57 -3.11 -6.44
C ASN A 253 -22.01 -3.32 -4.97
N THR A 254 -23.03 -2.59 -4.56
CA THR A 254 -23.66 -2.70 -3.24
C THR A 254 -25.17 -2.71 -3.40
N ILE A 255 -25.90 -3.13 -2.37
CA ILE A 255 -27.37 -3.16 -2.47
C ILE A 255 -27.91 -1.71 -2.56
N GLY A 256 -28.47 -1.35 -3.71
CA GLY A 256 -29.08 -0.08 -4.06
C GLY A 256 -28.12 1.02 -4.53
N SER A 257 -26.83 0.71 -4.73
CA SER A 257 -25.80 1.68 -5.13
C SER A 257 -24.49 0.97 -5.49
N TYR A 258 -23.47 1.72 -5.85
CA TYR A 258 -22.09 1.25 -5.97
C TYR A 258 -21.13 2.20 -5.23
N PHE A 259 -19.88 1.79 -5.09
CA PHE A 259 -18.79 2.70 -4.76
C PHE A 259 -17.54 2.38 -5.58
N CYS A 260 -16.74 3.41 -5.81
CA CYS A 260 -15.48 3.32 -6.55
C CYS A 260 -14.29 3.27 -5.60
N ARG A 261 -13.24 2.55 -5.99
CA ARG A 261 -11.96 2.54 -5.32
C ARG A 261 -10.83 2.73 -6.33
N CYS A 262 -9.80 3.45 -5.90
CA CYS A 262 -8.62 3.66 -6.71
C CYS A 262 -7.55 2.62 -6.39
N ASN A 263 -6.79 2.25 -7.41
CA ASN A 263 -5.57 1.48 -7.33
C ASN A 263 -4.54 2.20 -6.45
N LEU A 264 -3.56 1.43 -5.97
CA LEU A 264 -2.43 1.98 -5.21
C LEU A 264 -1.74 3.11 -5.99
N GLY A 265 -1.41 4.20 -5.29
CA GLY A 265 -0.81 5.40 -5.89
C GLY A 265 -1.81 6.43 -6.43
N TYR A 266 -3.12 6.18 -6.30
CA TYR A 266 -4.16 7.11 -6.74
C TYR A 266 -5.11 7.47 -5.58
N GLU A 267 -5.67 8.67 -5.61
CA GLU A 267 -6.70 9.12 -4.68
C GLU A 267 -8.03 9.38 -5.39
N LEU A 268 -9.13 9.07 -4.70
CA LEU A 268 -10.48 9.25 -5.22
C LEU A 268 -10.85 10.73 -5.19
N THR A 269 -11.27 11.27 -6.33
CA THR A 269 -11.68 12.67 -6.45
C THR A 269 -12.99 12.96 -5.72
N ARG A 270 -13.32 14.24 -5.57
CA ARG A 270 -14.52 14.69 -4.82
C ARG A 270 -15.85 14.18 -5.38
N ASP A 271 -15.89 13.86 -6.67
CA ASP A 271 -17.05 13.25 -7.32
C ASP A 271 -17.27 11.78 -6.93
N ARG A 272 -16.29 11.15 -6.25
CA ARG A 272 -16.25 9.74 -5.84
C ARG A 272 -16.23 8.74 -7.00
N VAL A 273 -15.82 9.17 -8.19
CA VAL A 273 -15.87 8.36 -9.41
C VAL A 273 -14.53 8.34 -10.15
N ASN A 274 -13.83 9.47 -10.19
CA ASN A 274 -12.52 9.56 -10.82
C ASN A 274 -11.38 9.31 -9.82
N CYS A 275 -10.22 8.93 -10.35
CA CYS A 275 -9.02 8.67 -9.59
C CYS A 275 -7.90 9.56 -10.12
N GLU A 276 -7.33 10.39 -9.26
CA GLU A 276 -6.19 11.24 -9.58
C GLU A 276 -4.91 10.65 -8.99
N ASP A 277 -3.83 10.79 -9.73
CA ASP A 277 -2.51 10.32 -9.32
C ASP A 277 -2.02 11.09 -8.09
N ILE A 278 -1.50 10.37 -7.09
CA ILE A 278 -0.94 10.98 -5.90
C ILE A 278 0.48 11.43 -6.22
N ASP A 279 0.70 12.73 -6.30
CA ASP A 279 2.05 13.28 -6.48
C ASP A 279 2.88 13.11 -5.19
N GLU A 280 3.61 11.99 -5.07
CA GLU A 280 4.38 11.70 -3.86
C GLU A 280 5.53 12.71 -3.69
N CYS A 281 6.08 13.20 -4.81
CA CYS A 281 7.16 14.19 -4.81
C CYS A 281 6.75 15.53 -4.18
N ARG A 282 5.46 15.88 -4.21
CA ARG A 282 4.93 17.07 -3.53
C ARG A 282 4.49 16.81 -2.10
N THR A 283 4.17 15.55 -1.78
CA THR A 283 3.50 15.19 -0.53
C THR A 283 4.49 14.84 0.58
N ALA A 284 5.63 14.23 0.24
CA ALA A 284 6.64 13.85 1.23
C ALA A 284 8.01 14.50 0.97
N ASN A 285 8.51 15.20 1.99
CA ASN A 285 9.85 15.79 1.97
C ASN A 285 10.93 14.70 2.09
N TYR A 286 12.07 14.91 1.43
CA TYR A 286 13.24 14.01 1.47
C TYR A 286 12.95 12.60 0.94
N LEU A 287 12.05 12.50 -0.04
CA LEU A 287 11.61 11.23 -0.62
C LEU A 287 12.74 10.54 -1.40
N CYS A 288 13.53 11.31 -2.14
CA CYS A 288 14.70 10.84 -2.89
C CYS A 288 15.93 11.59 -2.38
N GLN A 289 17.12 10.98 -2.45
CA GLN A 289 18.36 11.65 -2.05
C GLN A 289 18.70 12.86 -2.95
N TYR A 290 18.35 12.79 -4.24
CA TYR A 290 18.56 13.88 -5.19
C TYR A 290 17.27 14.45 -5.76
N GLN A 291 16.67 13.78 -6.74
CA GLN A 291 15.50 14.29 -7.45
C GLN A 291 14.42 13.20 -7.52
N CYS A 292 13.19 13.61 -7.17
CA CYS A 292 11.99 12.82 -7.30
C CYS A 292 11.29 13.16 -8.61
N VAL A 293 10.79 12.14 -9.31
CA VAL A 293 9.98 12.26 -10.51
C VAL A 293 8.67 11.54 -10.26
N ASN A 294 7.56 12.27 -10.37
CA ASN A 294 6.22 11.70 -10.23
C ASN A 294 5.84 10.95 -11.50
N GLU A 295 5.33 9.73 -11.36
CA GLU A 295 4.87 8.87 -12.45
C GLU A 295 3.44 8.38 -12.14
N PRO A 296 2.64 7.95 -13.12
CA PRO A 296 1.28 7.49 -12.82
C PRO A 296 1.27 6.24 -11.91
N GLY A 297 0.77 6.39 -10.69
CA GLY A 297 0.60 5.37 -9.65
C GLY A 297 1.86 5.07 -8.83
N ARG A 298 2.95 5.82 -9.03
CA ARG A 298 4.23 5.63 -8.34
C ARG A 298 5.15 6.82 -8.56
N PHE A 299 6.27 6.88 -7.85
CA PHE A 299 7.36 7.80 -8.17
C PHE A 299 8.65 7.03 -8.51
N SER A 300 9.57 7.73 -9.15
CA SER A 300 10.94 7.27 -9.36
C SER A 300 11.96 8.29 -8.83
N CYS A 301 13.07 7.79 -8.30
CA CYS A 301 14.19 8.63 -7.89
C CYS A 301 15.26 8.60 -8.98
N VAL A 302 15.75 9.77 -9.35
CA VAL A 302 16.84 9.91 -10.33
C VAL A 302 18.08 10.45 -9.65
N CYS A 303 19.23 9.91 -10.05
CA CYS A 303 20.54 10.35 -9.58
C CYS A 303 21.18 11.28 -10.60
N PRO A 304 22.02 12.23 -10.14
CA PRO A 304 22.73 13.09 -11.06
C PRO A 304 23.80 12.31 -11.84
N GLN A 305 24.41 12.98 -12.83
CA GLN A 305 25.53 12.43 -13.58
C GLN A 305 26.69 12.02 -12.66
N GLY A 306 27.31 10.87 -12.92
CA GLY A 306 28.38 10.29 -12.11
C GLY A 306 27.88 9.49 -10.90
N TYR A 307 26.55 9.35 -10.74
CA TYR A 307 25.94 8.57 -9.67
C TYR A 307 24.98 7.53 -10.23
N GLN A 308 24.89 6.40 -9.53
CA GLN A 308 23.94 5.33 -9.79
C GLN A 308 22.95 5.19 -8.64
N LEU A 309 21.70 4.82 -8.97
CA LEU A 309 20.67 4.56 -7.99
C LEU A 309 20.94 3.21 -7.33
N VAL A 310 21.08 3.21 -6.01
CA VAL A 310 21.27 2.01 -5.18
C VAL A 310 20.05 1.85 -4.28
N GLY A 311 19.45 0.67 -4.34
CA GLY A 311 18.10 0.45 -3.80
C GLY A 311 17.07 1.22 -4.62
N THR A 312 16.19 1.97 -3.97
CA THR A 312 15.10 2.71 -4.64
C THR A 312 15.19 4.22 -4.51
N ARG A 313 16.07 4.75 -3.63
CA ARG A 313 16.02 6.16 -3.21
C ARG A 313 17.38 6.85 -3.04
N SER A 314 18.47 6.09 -3.04
CA SER A 314 19.81 6.58 -2.71
C SER A 314 20.73 6.59 -3.91
N CYS A 315 21.55 7.62 -4.03
CA CYS A 315 22.54 7.81 -5.06
C CYS A 315 23.93 7.50 -4.51
N GLN A 316 24.60 6.55 -5.16
CA GLN A 316 25.97 6.21 -4.90
C GLN A 316 26.84 6.68 -6.05
N ASP A 317 27.97 7.28 -5.71
CA ASP A 317 29.02 7.66 -6.66
C ASP A 317 29.47 6.44 -7.48
N ILE A 318 29.62 6.60 -8.78
CA ILE A 318 30.15 5.57 -9.65
C ILE A 318 31.67 5.66 -9.56
N ASP A 319 32.33 4.61 -9.09
CA ASP A 319 33.79 4.59 -9.11
C ASP A 319 34.28 4.19 -10.51
N GLU A 320 34.62 5.20 -11.33
CA GLU A 320 35.09 4.92 -12.69
C GLU A 320 36.47 4.26 -12.71
N CYS A 321 37.23 4.36 -11.61
CA CYS A 321 38.54 3.73 -11.45
C CYS A 321 38.42 2.24 -11.10
N GLU A 322 37.38 1.84 -10.37
CA GLU A 322 37.10 0.41 -10.11
C GLU A 322 36.35 -0.27 -11.26
N THR A 323 35.52 0.48 -11.99
CA THR A 323 34.74 -0.06 -13.11
C THR A 323 35.47 -0.06 -14.45
N ASP A 324 36.73 0.39 -14.49
CA ASP A 324 37.55 0.55 -15.71
C ASP A 324 36.84 1.36 -16.82
N THR A 325 35.96 2.30 -16.45
CA THR A 325 35.25 3.18 -17.38
C THR A 325 35.96 4.53 -17.60
N HIS A 326 37.07 4.74 -16.90
CA HIS A 326 37.91 5.92 -17.03
C HIS A 326 38.75 5.91 -18.33
N ASN A 327 39.16 7.09 -18.81
CA ASN A 327 39.97 7.27 -20.03
C ASN A 327 41.41 7.71 -19.74
N CYS A 328 41.98 7.29 -18.61
CA CYS A 328 43.34 7.66 -18.22
C CYS A 328 44.39 6.93 -19.05
N GLY A 329 45.39 7.65 -19.55
CA GLY A 329 46.53 7.07 -20.28
C GLY A 329 47.47 6.26 -19.39
N GLU A 330 48.38 5.49 -20.00
CA GLU A 330 49.30 4.58 -19.30
C GLU A 330 50.23 5.28 -18.29
N ASP A 331 50.62 6.53 -18.54
CA ASP A 331 51.45 7.34 -17.64
C ASP A 331 50.66 8.04 -16.53
N SER A 332 49.36 7.79 -16.46
CA SER A 332 48.46 8.37 -15.45
C SER A 332 47.93 7.30 -14.49
N MET A 333 47.55 7.76 -13.30
CA MET A 333 46.76 7.03 -12.33
C MET A 333 45.35 7.60 -12.31
N CYS A 334 44.34 6.73 -12.23
CA CYS A 334 42.96 7.14 -12.02
C CYS A 334 42.76 7.48 -10.54
N TRP A 335 41.98 8.52 -10.27
CA TRP A 335 41.53 8.85 -8.94
C TRP A 335 40.06 9.27 -8.97
N ASN A 336 39.24 8.58 -8.18
CA ASN A 336 37.80 8.76 -8.12
C ASN A 336 37.39 9.87 -7.11
N TYR A 337 36.37 10.66 -7.44
CA TYR A 337 35.70 11.59 -6.55
C TYR A 337 34.19 11.63 -6.72
N PHE A 338 33.51 12.21 -5.72
CA PHE A 338 32.09 12.53 -5.79
C PHE A 338 31.70 13.24 -7.10
N SER A 339 31.01 12.53 -7.99
CA SER A 339 30.54 12.91 -9.33
C SER A 339 31.44 12.51 -10.52
N GLY A 340 32.60 11.90 -10.30
CA GLY A 340 33.39 11.30 -11.38
C GLY A 340 34.87 11.12 -11.07
N PHE A 341 35.70 10.97 -12.10
CA PHE A 341 37.13 10.67 -11.94
C PHE A 341 38.05 11.75 -12.51
N ARG A 342 39.32 11.69 -12.08
CA ARG A 342 40.42 12.48 -12.64
C ARG A 342 41.66 11.65 -12.81
N CYS A 343 42.39 11.93 -13.89
CA CYS A 343 43.68 11.32 -14.17
C CYS A 343 44.81 12.21 -13.65
N TYR A 344 45.65 11.66 -12.78
CA TYR A 344 46.85 12.33 -12.29
C TYR A 344 48.11 11.66 -12.85
N PRO A 345 49.19 12.40 -13.10
CA PRO A 345 50.43 11.80 -13.58
C PRO A 345 51.00 10.85 -12.52
N ARG A 346 51.49 9.68 -12.94
CA ARG A 346 52.17 8.73 -12.04
C ARG A 346 53.44 9.32 -11.43
N ASN A 347 54.12 10.21 -12.16
CA ASN A 347 55.23 11.01 -11.65
C ASN A 347 54.83 12.50 -11.55
N PRO A 348 54.39 12.97 -10.36
CA PRO A 348 54.05 14.38 -10.14
C PRO A 348 55.27 15.25 -9.78
N CYS A 349 56.48 14.67 -9.70
CA CYS A 349 57.67 15.41 -9.28
C CYS A 349 58.14 16.36 -10.39
N GLN A 350 58.40 17.60 -9.99
CA GLN A 350 59.04 18.59 -10.86
C GLN A 350 60.54 18.63 -10.54
N GLU A 351 61.38 18.90 -11.54
CA GLU A 351 62.81 19.19 -11.33
C GLU A 351 62.98 20.27 -10.25
N PRO A 352 63.87 20.11 -9.25
CA PRO A 352 64.96 19.12 -9.12
C PRO A 352 64.62 17.86 -8.30
N TYR A 353 63.33 17.54 -8.10
CA TYR A 353 62.92 16.43 -7.25
C TYR A 353 62.89 15.10 -8.01
N THR A 354 63.34 14.04 -7.33
CA THR A 354 63.24 12.67 -7.83
C THR A 354 62.17 11.89 -7.07
N LEU A 355 61.33 11.14 -7.80
CA LEU A 355 60.30 10.29 -7.23
C LEU A 355 60.94 9.05 -6.57
N THR A 356 60.62 8.83 -5.29
CA THR A 356 61.03 7.62 -4.57
C THR A 356 59.99 6.51 -4.71
N SER A 357 60.35 5.28 -4.33
CA SER A 357 59.44 4.13 -4.26
C SER A 357 58.28 4.29 -3.26
N GLU A 358 58.33 5.29 -2.38
CA GLU A 358 57.28 5.62 -1.40
C GLU A 358 56.33 6.71 -1.93
N ASN A 359 56.28 6.95 -3.25
CA ASN A 359 55.51 8.04 -3.89
C ASN A 359 55.80 9.44 -3.30
N ARG A 360 57.06 9.67 -2.91
CA ARG A 360 57.52 10.95 -2.37
C ARG A 360 58.54 11.57 -3.31
N CYS A 361 58.36 12.83 -3.64
CA CYS A 361 59.35 13.62 -4.36
C CYS A 361 60.40 14.08 -3.36
N VAL A 362 61.65 13.63 -3.49
CA VAL A 362 62.75 13.99 -2.56
C VAL A 362 63.78 14.84 -3.27
N CYS A 363 64.23 15.89 -2.58
CA CYS A 363 65.33 16.73 -3.01
C CYS A 363 66.60 16.27 -2.29
N HIS A 364 67.50 15.60 -3.01
CA HIS A 364 68.74 15.11 -2.42
C HIS A 364 69.72 16.26 -2.17
N ALA A 365 70.37 16.25 -1.00
CA ALA A 365 71.34 17.27 -0.60
C ALA A 365 72.57 17.35 -1.53
N THR A 366 72.81 16.33 -2.36
CA THR A 366 73.85 16.32 -3.39
C THR A 366 73.55 17.25 -4.56
N ASN A 367 72.28 17.61 -4.78
CA ASN A 367 71.87 18.53 -5.84
C ASN A 367 71.94 19.98 -5.32
N PRO A 368 72.76 20.87 -5.92
CA PRO A 368 72.87 22.26 -5.50
C PRO A 368 71.55 23.04 -5.52
N LEU A 369 70.62 22.66 -6.40
CA LEU A 369 69.29 23.28 -6.52
C LEU A 369 68.38 22.99 -5.30
N CYS A 370 68.74 22.01 -4.46
CA CYS A 370 67.96 21.61 -3.30
C CYS A 370 68.24 22.41 -2.02
N ARG A 371 69.23 23.32 -2.02
CA ARG A 371 69.70 23.99 -0.78
C ARG A 371 68.59 24.71 -0.02
N ASP A 372 67.71 25.42 -0.73
CA ASP A 372 66.63 26.23 -0.15
C ASP A 372 65.24 25.63 -0.41
N GLN A 373 65.19 24.39 -0.89
CA GLN A 373 63.97 23.68 -1.23
C GLN A 373 63.55 22.75 -0.08
N PRO A 374 62.26 22.46 0.09
CA PRO A 374 61.81 21.47 1.05
C PRO A 374 62.43 20.11 0.71
N TYR A 375 62.84 19.37 1.74
CA TYR A 375 63.48 18.06 1.64
C TYR A 375 62.60 17.08 0.86
N SER A 376 61.29 17.14 1.07
CA SER A 376 60.36 16.28 0.37
C SER A 376 59.02 16.94 0.09
N ILE A 377 58.41 16.56 -1.03
CA ILE A 377 57.04 16.92 -1.41
C ILE A 377 56.25 15.63 -1.61
N VAL A 378 55.07 15.54 -0.99
CA VAL A 378 54.11 14.45 -1.17
C VAL A 378 52.83 15.03 -1.76
N TYR A 379 52.24 14.34 -2.73
CA TYR A 379 51.00 14.74 -3.37
C TYR A 379 49.87 13.83 -2.88
N ASN A 380 48.83 14.42 -2.29
CA ASN A 380 47.64 13.69 -1.87
C ASN A 380 46.39 14.33 -2.50
N TYR A 381 45.40 13.49 -2.72
CA TYR A 381 44.11 13.86 -3.30
C TYR A 381 43.02 13.39 -2.35
N MET A 382 42.01 14.23 -2.16
CA MET A 382 40.82 13.88 -1.38
C MET A 382 39.59 14.54 -2.00
N SER A 383 38.42 13.94 -1.80
CA SER A 383 37.14 14.52 -2.21
C SER A 383 36.27 14.82 -1.00
N ILE A 384 35.48 15.89 -1.11
CA ILE A 384 34.43 16.25 -0.15
C ILE A 384 33.16 16.65 -0.90
N ARG A 385 32.02 16.52 -0.23
CA ARG A 385 30.72 16.95 -0.75
C ARG A 385 30.57 18.46 -0.69
N SER A 386 29.80 19.01 -1.64
CA SER A 386 29.47 20.44 -1.70
C SER A 386 28.76 20.88 -0.42
N ASN A 387 29.01 22.11 0.03
CA ASN A 387 28.30 22.72 1.16
C ASN A 387 28.26 21.85 2.44
N ARG A 388 29.31 21.05 2.66
CA ARG A 388 29.46 20.24 3.88
C ARG A 388 29.36 21.12 5.12
N ALA A 389 28.71 20.59 6.16
CA ALA A 389 28.59 21.26 7.45
C ALA A 389 29.97 21.56 8.06
N VAL A 390 30.10 22.75 8.67
CA VAL A 390 31.33 23.25 9.30
C VAL A 390 31.07 23.66 10.76
N PRO A 391 32.09 23.59 11.64
CA PRO A 391 33.44 23.10 11.38
C PRO A 391 33.50 21.58 11.18
N SER A 392 34.35 21.10 10.27
CA SER A 392 34.55 19.66 10.09
C SER A 392 36.02 19.29 9.91
N ASP A 393 36.43 18.22 10.59
CA ASP A 393 37.74 17.60 10.41
C ASP A 393 37.73 16.86 9.06
N ILE A 394 38.63 17.22 8.14
CA ILE A 394 38.61 16.70 6.76
C ILE A 394 39.87 15.93 6.37
N PHE A 395 41.01 16.19 7.00
CA PHE A 395 42.25 15.51 6.65
C PHE A 395 43.22 15.47 7.84
N GLN A 396 43.72 14.29 8.18
CA GLN A 396 44.74 14.13 9.22
C GLN A 396 46.12 13.98 8.60
N ILE A 397 47.06 14.83 9.04
CA ILE A 397 48.47 14.75 8.67
C ILE A 397 49.22 14.05 9.80
N GLN A 398 50.13 13.14 9.43
CA GLN A 398 51.00 12.44 10.36
C GLN A 398 52.44 12.44 9.86
N ALA A 399 53.37 12.73 10.76
CA ALA A 399 54.80 12.63 10.50
C ALA A 399 55.21 11.16 10.40
N THR A 400 55.90 10.79 9.32
CA THR A 400 56.38 9.41 9.08
C THR A 400 57.70 9.11 9.77
N MET A 401 58.50 10.13 10.11
CA MET A 401 59.77 9.97 10.79
C MET A 401 59.79 10.75 12.10
N ILE A 402 60.12 10.05 13.19
CA ILE A 402 60.23 10.61 14.54
C ILE A 402 61.68 10.41 14.97
N TYR A 403 62.46 11.49 14.97
CA TYR A 403 63.81 11.46 15.53
C TYR A 403 63.74 11.83 17.01
N ALA A 404 64.49 11.09 17.84
CA ALA A 404 64.69 11.50 19.23
C ALA A 404 65.22 12.94 19.28
N ASN A 405 64.69 13.75 20.19
CA ASN A 405 65.04 15.17 20.36
C ASN A 405 64.70 16.06 19.14
N THR A 406 63.64 15.77 18.41
CA THR A 406 63.10 16.68 17.39
C THR A 406 61.70 17.15 17.73
N ILE A 407 61.39 18.39 17.35
CA ILE A 407 60.08 19.02 17.47
C ILE A 407 59.54 19.21 16.05
N ASN A 408 58.33 18.72 15.80
CA ASN A 408 57.63 18.97 14.55
C ASN A 408 56.57 20.06 14.76
N THR A 409 56.54 21.02 13.85
CA THR A 409 55.52 22.06 13.78
C THR A 409 54.83 21.97 12.43
N PHE A 410 53.51 21.98 12.44
CA PHE A 410 52.70 21.93 11.23
C PHE A 410 52.06 23.29 10.96
N ARG A 411 52.04 23.72 9.70
CA ARG A 411 51.40 24.97 9.28
C ARG A 411 50.85 24.87 7.87
N ILE A 412 49.86 25.69 7.55
CA ILE A 412 49.42 25.90 6.17
C ILE A 412 50.40 26.89 5.52
N LYS A 413 51.06 26.48 4.44
CA LYS A 413 52.06 27.28 3.73
C LYS A 413 51.43 28.18 2.67
N SER A 414 50.48 27.66 1.91
CA SER A 414 49.74 28.38 0.84
C SER A 414 48.42 27.69 0.52
N GLY A 415 47.54 28.35 -0.24
CA GLY A 415 46.26 27.77 -0.66
C GLY A 415 45.13 27.94 0.34
N ASN A 416 45.21 28.97 1.19
CA ASN A 416 44.21 29.27 2.21
C ASN A 416 43.97 30.78 2.32
N GLU A 417 43.98 31.48 1.18
CA GLU A 417 43.84 32.94 1.09
C GLU A 417 42.49 33.42 1.62
N ASN A 418 41.45 32.59 1.45
CA ASN A 418 40.08 32.89 1.91
C ASN A 418 39.81 32.46 3.35
N VAL A 419 40.79 31.86 4.04
CA VAL A 419 40.62 31.28 5.39
C VAL A 419 39.50 30.24 5.40
N ASP A 420 39.54 29.34 4.42
CA ASP A 420 38.59 28.22 4.28
C ASP A 420 38.96 27.07 5.21
N PHE A 421 40.25 26.98 5.58
CA PHE A 421 40.82 25.93 6.39
C PHE A 421 41.55 26.49 7.62
N TYR A 422 41.59 25.69 8.68
CA TYR A 422 42.47 25.91 9.83
C TYR A 422 43.19 24.60 10.17
N LEU A 423 44.43 24.69 10.64
CA LEU A 423 45.20 23.52 11.04
C LEU A 423 45.29 23.44 12.56
N ARG A 424 44.70 22.38 13.12
CA ARG A 424 44.72 22.10 14.57
C ARG A 424 45.79 21.06 14.88
N GLN A 425 46.86 21.46 15.56
CA GLN A 425 47.88 20.50 16.01
C GLN A 425 47.28 19.56 17.07
N THR A 426 47.30 18.26 16.80
CA THR A 426 46.73 17.23 17.67
C THR A 426 47.79 16.56 18.53
N SER A 427 49.03 16.46 18.05
CA SER A 427 50.17 15.97 18.81
C SER A 427 51.50 16.54 18.28
N GLY A 428 52.63 16.15 18.87
CA GLY A 428 53.96 16.47 18.34
C GLY A 428 54.29 15.80 17.00
N VAL A 429 53.42 14.91 16.49
CA VAL A 429 53.62 14.16 15.24
C VAL A 429 52.38 14.17 14.34
N SER A 430 51.32 14.87 14.72
CA SER A 430 50.08 14.92 13.92
C SER A 430 49.36 16.26 14.03
N ALA A 431 48.64 16.60 12.96
CA ALA A 431 47.75 17.75 12.90
C ALA A 431 46.50 17.42 12.08
N MET A 432 45.38 18.06 12.41
CA MET A 432 44.11 17.92 11.70
C MET A 432 43.81 19.18 10.89
N LEU A 433 43.58 19.02 9.59
CA LEU A 433 43.02 20.06 8.74
C LEU A 433 41.51 20.12 8.96
N VAL A 434 41.05 21.28 9.38
CA VAL A 434 39.65 21.56 9.73
C VAL A 434 39.09 22.54 8.70
N LEU A 435 37.99 22.16 8.06
CA LEU A 435 37.20 23.03 7.21
C LEU A 435 36.36 23.96 8.09
N VAL A 436 36.51 25.28 7.90
CA VAL A 436 35.81 26.30 8.70
C VAL A 436 34.75 27.06 7.90
N LYS A 437 34.78 26.99 6.57
CA LYS A 437 33.76 27.54 5.68
C LYS A 437 33.25 26.47 4.72
N PRO A 438 31.93 26.41 4.43
CA PRO A 438 31.41 25.48 3.44
C PRO A 438 31.99 25.83 2.06
N LEU A 439 32.44 24.81 1.33
CA LEU A 439 32.93 24.96 -0.04
C LEU A 439 31.85 24.54 -1.03
N THR A 440 31.64 25.33 -2.06
CA THR A 440 30.68 25.02 -3.14
C THR A 440 31.43 24.48 -4.35
N GLY A 441 31.12 23.25 -4.74
CA GLY A 441 31.64 22.61 -5.94
C GLY A 441 30.83 22.92 -7.21
N PRO A 442 31.27 22.42 -8.38
CA PRO A 442 32.46 21.60 -8.59
C PRO A 442 33.72 22.48 -8.66
N ARG A 443 34.66 22.31 -7.72
CA ARG A 443 35.91 23.11 -7.63
C ARG A 443 37.04 22.34 -6.97
N GLU A 444 38.27 22.71 -7.30
CA GLU A 444 39.48 22.17 -6.66
C GLU A 444 40.17 23.23 -5.83
N HIS A 445 40.63 22.83 -4.65
CA HIS A 445 41.43 23.64 -3.76
C HIS A 445 42.79 22.98 -3.57
N PHE A 446 43.86 23.72 -3.85
CA PHE A 446 45.23 23.26 -3.66
C PHE A 446 45.77 23.86 -2.38
N VAL A 447 46.06 23.02 -1.38
CA VAL A 447 46.54 23.46 -0.07
C VAL A 447 47.91 22.82 0.18
N ASP A 448 48.95 23.66 0.34
CA ASP A 448 50.28 23.19 0.72
C ASP A 448 50.40 23.22 2.24
N LEU A 449 50.56 22.05 2.85
CA LEU A 449 50.72 21.85 4.29
C LEU A 449 52.19 21.55 4.57
N GLU A 450 52.83 22.35 5.41
CA GLU A 450 54.26 22.24 5.70
C GLU A 450 54.47 21.68 7.11
N MET A 451 55.30 20.64 7.19
CA MET A 451 55.88 20.15 8.42
C MET A 451 57.32 20.66 8.52
N VAL A 452 57.63 21.39 9.57
CA VAL A 452 58.98 21.84 9.90
C VAL A 452 59.49 21.01 11.08
N THR A 453 60.59 20.30 10.87
CA THR A 453 61.26 19.51 11.91
C THR A 453 62.51 20.24 12.35
N VAL A 454 62.62 20.49 13.66
CA VAL A 454 63.77 21.16 14.29
C VAL A 454 64.33 20.29 15.40
N ASN A 455 65.65 20.11 15.45
CA ASN A 455 66.31 19.43 16.58
C ASN A 455 66.30 20.32 17.84
N SER A 456 66.30 19.74 19.04
CA SER A 456 66.42 20.43 20.33
C SER A 456 67.56 21.44 20.40
N MET A 457 68.66 21.20 19.67
CA MET A 457 69.80 22.12 19.58
C MET A 457 69.64 23.25 18.52
N ARG A 458 68.51 23.31 17.80
CA ARG A 458 68.17 24.26 16.73
C ARG A 458 69.17 24.36 15.57
N ASN A 459 70.09 23.42 15.46
CA ASN A 459 71.14 23.35 14.44
C ASN A 459 70.73 22.55 13.19
N TYR A 460 69.64 21.78 13.29
CA TYR A 460 69.05 21.04 12.17
C TYR A 460 67.63 21.53 11.95
N ARG A 461 67.32 21.89 10.71
CA ARG A 461 65.99 22.28 10.25
C ARG A 461 65.74 21.59 8.92
N SER A 462 64.68 20.81 8.85
CA SER A 462 64.18 20.21 7.61
C SER A 462 62.71 20.58 7.43
N SER A 463 62.29 20.74 6.17
CA SER A 463 60.91 21.05 5.80
C SER A 463 60.41 20.02 4.81
N SER A 464 59.20 19.52 5.05
CA SER A 464 58.48 18.63 4.14
C SER A 464 57.12 19.25 3.81
N ILE A 465 56.72 19.20 2.55
CA ILE A 465 55.43 19.71 2.07
C ILE A 465 54.52 18.55 1.70
N LEU A 466 53.29 18.60 2.16
CA LEU A 466 52.17 17.83 1.63
C LEU A 466 51.32 18.76 0.78
N ARG A 467 51.30 18.54 -0.53
CA ARG A 467 50.40 19.21 -1.46
C ARG A 467 49.10 18.44 -1.52
N LEU A 468 48.09 18.96 -0.84
CA LEU A 468 46.76 18.36 -0.78
C LEU A 468 45.86 19.02 -1.82
N THR A 469 45.32 18.22 -2.73
CA THR A 469 44.26 18.65 -3.65
C THR A 469 42.92 18.20 -3.08
N VAL A 470 42.08 19.16 -2.68
CA VAL A 470 40.73 18.92 -2.16
C VAL A 470 39.74 19.18 -3.29
N ILE A 471 39.06 18.12 -3.72
CA ILE A 471 38.12 18.14 -4.84
C ILE A 471 36.71 18.18 -4.26
N VAL A 472 36.03 19.31 -4.48
CA VAL A 472 34.68 19.53 -3.97
C VAL A 472 33.71 19.07 -5.05
N GLY A 473 32.96 18.01 -4.77
CA GLY A 473 31.92 17.52 -5.66
C GLY A 473 30.81 18.58 -5.86
N PRO A 474 30.03 18.51 -6.95
CA PRO A 474 28.97 19.47 -7.25
C PRO A 474 27.78 19.35 -6.28
N TYR A 475 27.54 18.18 -5.71
CA TYR A 475 26.35 17.88 -4.91
C TYR A 475 26.66 17.79 -3.40
N PRO A 476 25.68 18.15 -2.53
CA PRO A 476 25.89 18.19 -1.09
C PRO A 476 25.59 16.88 -0.35
N PHE A 477 24.91 15.94 -0.99
CA PHE A 477 24.29 14.78 -0.34
C PHE A 477 25.07 13.49 -0.42
#